data_AF-A0A1I1RQU5-F1
#
_entry.id   AF-A0A1I1RQU5-F1
#
_cell.length_a   1.000
_cell.length_b   1.000
_cell.length_c   1.000
_cell.angle_alpha   90.00
_cell.angle_beta   90.00
_cell.angle_gamma   90.00
#
_symmetry.space_group_name_H-M   'P 1'
#
loop_
_entity.id
_entity.type
_entity.pdbx_description
1 polymer ?
#
loop_
_entity_poly.entity_id
_entity_poly.type
_entity_poly.pdbx_seq_one_letter_code
_entity_poly.pdbx_strand_id
1 'polypeptide(L)'
;MATRRKQPVKKLAAPSRAAKAKAESHRLGHKVASLKLPRHGGLIIGMAVGAVVFLITLFVLPVFAVPFGAITMFVVYLGFMALMLPVLTPQFLKSRADSTDAPTALIFVVVLGVVGTSCVTLFMALNGQDGPLLYEVILSVASVLLGWFVIHTMAAMHYAYEYYESPSANPDGQSNELIGGLDFPEGDNPDGVAFLYFAYVIGTAFAVSDIRVTSNKMRKIVVMHSTFSYFFNTLIVAATVNVAVAVGSV
;
A
#
# COMPACT_ATOMS: atom_id res chain seq x y z
N MET A 1 4.60 -14.79 -66.00
CA MET A 1 5.13 -13.60 -65.33
C MET A 1 4.08 -13.11 -64.34
N ALA A 2 4.13 -13.55 -63.07
CA ALA A 2 3.11 -13.27 -62.07
C ALA A 2 3.51 -12.05 -61.22
N THR A 3 2.76 -10.95 -61.35
CA THR A 3 2.94 -9.72 -60.57
C THR A 3 2.57 -9.94 -59.10
N ARG A 4 3.60 -9.96 -58.24
CA ARG A 4 3.48 -10.03 -56.78
C ARG A 4 2.87 -8.71 -56.27
N ARG A 5 1.56 -8.68 -56.00
CA ARG A 5 0.88 -7.56 -55.32
C ARG A 5 1.53 -7.35 -53.94
N LYS A 6 2.21 -6.21 -53.74
CA LYS A 6 2.68 -5.78 -52.42
C LYS A 6 1.45 -5.49 -51.55
N GLN A 7 1.28 -6.23 -50.45
CA GLN A 7 0.28 -5.91 -49.44
C GLN A 7 0.58 -4.53 -48.83
N PRO A 8 -0.42 -3.67 -48.62
CA PRO A 8 -0.21 -2.36 -48.00
C PRO A 8 0.25 -2.55 -46.55
N VAL A 9 1.40 -1.96 -46.21
CA VAL A 9 1.91 -1.92 -44.84
C VAL A 9 0.91 -1.14 -43.99
N LYS A 10 0.19 -1.84 -43.12
CA LYS A 10 -0.75 -1.25 -42.17
C LYS A 10 0.05 -0.33 -41.25
N LYS A 11 -0.06 1.00 -41.42
CA LYS A 11 0.58 1.98 -40.52
C LYS A 11 0.14 1.65 -39.08
N LEU A 12 1.09 1.28 -38.23
CA LEU A 12 0.82 1.07 -36.81
C LEU A 12 0.24 2.37 -36.25
N ALA A 13 -0.99 2.34 -35.76
CA ALA A 13 -1.59 3.49 -35.10
C ALA A 13 -0.72 3.90 -33.91
N ALA A 14 -0.53 5.21 -33.71
CA ALA A 14 0.24 5.71 -32.58
C ALA A 14 -0.39 5.17 -31.27
N PRO A 15 0.43 4.70 -30.31
CA PRO A 15 -0.09 4.14 -29.07
C PRO A 15 -0.90 5.21 -28.32
N SER A 16 -2.03 4.79 -27.76
CA SER A 16 -2.91 5.65 -26.98
C SER A 16 -2.17 6.25 -25.78
N ARG A 17 -2.66 7.39 -25.25
CA ARG A 17 -2.08 8.05 -24.07
C ARG A 17 -1.99 7.10 -22.87
N ALA A 18 -3.00 6.24 -22.68
CA ALA A 18 -3.01 5.22 -21.64
C ALA A 18 -1.92 4.15 -21.85
N ALA A 19 -1.71 3.70 -23.09
CA ALA A 19 -0.65 2.74 -23.40
C ALA A 19 0.75 3.33 -23.15
N LYS A 20 0.95 4.62 -23.47
CA LYS A 20 2.19 5.34 -23.16
C LYS A 20 2.43 5.46 -21.65
N ALA A 21 1.42 5.85 -20.88
CA ALA A 21 1.51 5.97 -19.42
C ALA A 21 1.81 4.61 -18.75
N LYS A 22 1.17 3.54 -19.21
CA LYS A 22 1.45 2.18 -18.71
C LYS A 22 2.89 1.73 -19.01
N ALA A 23 3.38 2.00 -20.22
CA ALA A 23 4.76 1.69 -20.60
C ALA A 23 5.78 2.50 -19.79
N GLU A 24 5.50 3.77 -19.52
CA GLU A 24 6.35 4.63 -18.68
C GLU A 24 6.39 4.16 -17.23
N SER A 25 5.22 3.85 -16.64
CA SER A 25 5.13 3.29 -15.29
C SER A 25 5.91 1.99 -15.16
N HIS A 26 5.76 1.06 -16.12
CA HIS A 26 6.52 -0.19 -16.14
C HIS A 26 8.05 0.07 -16.24
N ARG A 27 8.48 1.01 -17.08
CA ARG A 27 9.90 1.39 -17.20
C ARG A 27 10.46 2.01 -15.92
N LEU A 28 9.69 2.87 -15.25
CA LEU A 28 10.07 3.47 -13.98
C LEU A 28 10.15 2.41 -12.87
N GLY A 29 9.18 1.50 -12.81
CA GLY A 29 9.21 0.37 -11.88
C GLY A 29 10.46 -0.48 -12.02
N HIS A 30 10.88 -0.82 -13.25
CA HIS A 30 12.11 -1.60 -13.49
C HIS A 30 13.37 -0.84 -13.04
N LYS A 31 13.41 0.49 -13.23
CA LYS A 31 14.52 1.32 -12.71
C LYS A 31 14.54 1.37 -11.18
N VAL A 32 13.39 1.44 -10.54
CA VAL A 32 13.32 1.43 -9.07
C VAL A 32 13.71 0.05 -8.54
N ALA A 33 13.23 -1.02 -9.17
CA ALA A 33 13.56 -2.39 -8.82
C ALA A 33 15.06 -2.71 -8.97
N SER A 34 15.74 -2.11 -9.97
CA SER A 34 17.17 -2.29 -10.18
C SER A 34 18.05 -1.65 -9.11
N LEU A 35 17.52 -0.73 -8.29
CA LEU A 35 18.23 -0.14 -7.15
C LEU A 35 18.51 -1.15 -6.02
N LYS A 36 17.99 -2.38 -6.11
CA LYS A 36 18.18 -3.44 -5.10
C LYS A 36 17.88 -2.98 -3.66
N LEU A 37 16.91 -2.08 -3.51
CA LEU A 37 16.48 -1.60 -2.20
C LEU A 37 16.02 -2.78 -1.32
N PRO A 38 16.24 -2.72 0.00
CA PRO A 38 15.72 -3.72 0.92
C PRO A 38 14.19 -3.77 0.86
N ARG A 39 13.59 -4.84 1.36
CA ARG A 39 12.13 -5.05 1.38
C ARG A 39 11.34 -3.83 1.88
N HIS A 40 11.84 -3.17 2.92
CA HIS A 40 11.25 -1.97 3.51
C HIS A 40 11.87 -0.65 3.01
N GLY A 41 12.69 -0.67 1.95
CA GLY A 41 13.41 0.49 1.44
C GLY A 41 12.51 1.65 1.03
N GLY A 42 11.38 1.36 0.36
CA GLY A 42 10.40 2.39 0.02
C GLY A 42 9.83 3.11 1.24
N LEU A 43 9.60 2.37 2.33
CA LEU A 43 9.11 2.95 3.57
C LEU A 43 10.20 3.74 4.31
N ILE A 44 11.44 3.24 4.33
CA ILE A 44 12.58 3.96 4.91
C ILE A 44 12.79 5.29 4.18
N ILE A 45 12.68 5.31 2.86
CA ILE A 45 12.71 6.54 2.05
C ILE A 45 11.55 7.45 2.46
N GLY A 46 10.33 6.92 2.56
CA GLY A 46 9.17 7.68 3.04
C GLY A 46 9.38 8.31 4.42
N MET A 47 9.88 7.54 5.38
CA MET A 47 10.18 8.02 6.73
C MET A 47 11.27 9.10 6.72
N ALA A 48 12.35 8.91 5.95
CA ALA A 48 13.42 9.88 5.86
C ALA A 48 12.93 11.21 5.26
N VAL A 49 12.19 11.17 4.15
CA VAL A 49 11.64 12.37 3.51
C VAL A 49 10.59 13.04 4.42
N GLY A 50 9.71 12.24 5.05
CA GLY A 50 8.73 12.74 6.01
C GLY A 50 9.38 13.40 7.23
N ALA A 51 10.46 12.84 7.77
CA ALA A 51 11.21 13.43 8.88
C ALA A 51 11.86 14.76 8.49
N VAL A 52 12.41 14.87 7.27
CA VAL A 52 12.96 16.14 6.75
C VAL A 52 11.85 17.19 6.65
N VAL A 53 10.69 16.85 6.09
CA VAL A 53 9.55 17.77 6.00
C VAL A 53 9.02 18.15 7.38
N PHE A 54 8.93 17.19 8.30
CA PHE A 54 8.57 17.44 9.70
C PHE A 54 9.51 18.47 10.33
N LEU A 55 10.83 18.26 10.24
CA LEU A 55 11.82 19.15 10.85
C LEU A 55 11.77 20.56 10.25
N ILE A 56 11.73 20.68 8.91
CA ILE A 56 11.61 21.99 8.25
C ILE A 56 10.33 22.70 8.70
N THR A 57 9.20 21.98 8.70
CA THR A 57 7.90 22.55 9.06
C THR A 57 7.85 22.91 10.54
N LEU A 58 8.52 22.15 11.42
CA LEU A 58 8.61 22.46 12.85
C LEU A 58 9.22 23.83 13.13
N PHE A 59 10.21 24.26 12.35
CA PHE A 59 10.84 25.57 12.53
C PHE A 59 10.09 26.72 11.83
N VAL A 60 9.32 26.45 10.78
CA VAL A 60 8.64 27.50 9.99
C VAL A 60 7.17 27.65 10.38
N LEU A 61 6.46 26.54 10.56
CA LEU A 61 5.03 26.47 10.88
C LEU A 61 4.77 25.31 11.88
N PRO A 62 5.11 25.47 13.17
CA PRO A 62 5.11 24.37 14.15
C PRO A 62 3.80 23.58 14.23
N VAL A 63 2.66 24.26 14.06
CA VAL A 63 1.32 23.67 14.08
C VAL A 63 1.12 22.62 12.98
N PHE A 64 1.78 22.76 11.83
CA PHE A 64 1.64 21.86 10.68
C PHE A 64 2.71 20.77 10.60
N ALA A 65 3.67 20.75 11.53
CA ALA A 65 4.83 19.89 11.42
C ALA A 65 4.45 18.41 11.34
N VAL A 66 3.60 17.96 12.25
CA VAL A 66 3.12 16.58 12.33
C VAL A 66 2.34 16.17 11.07
N PRO A 67 1.24 16.85 10.66
CA PRO A 67 0.47 16.44 9.49
C PRO A 67 1.29 16.48 8.20
N PHE A 68 2.13 17.49 7.99
CA PHE A 68 2.95 17.56 6.76
C PHE A 68 4.02 16.48 6.71
N GLY A 69 4.69 16.18 7.82
CA GLY A 69 5.63 15.06 7.90
C GLY A 69 4.96 13.73 7.61
N ALA A 70 3.80 13.48 8.24
CA ALA A 70 3.02 12.25 8.08
C ALA A 70 2.50 12.06 6.64
N ILE A 71 1.81 13.07 6.09
CA ILE A 71 1.28 13.04 4.73
C ILE A 71 2.41 12.81 3.72
N THR A 72 3.54 13.49 3.90
CA THR A 72 4.70 13.33 3.01
C THR A 72 5.22 11.89 3.05
N MET A 73 5.41 11.32 4.24
CA MET A 73 5.83 9.93 4.39
C MET A 73 4.87 8.98 3.66
N PHE A 74 3.56 9.16 3.85
CA PHE A 74 2.55 8.29 3.24
C PHE A 74 2.52 8.42 1.72
N VAL A 75 2.52 9.64 1.19
CA VAL A 75 2.51 9.89 -0.27
C VAL A 75 3.77 9.34 -0.92
N VAL A 76 4.95 9.52 -0.31
CA VAL A 76 6.21 8.97 -0.83
C VAL A 76 6.18 7.43 -0.84
N TYR A 77 5.73 6.80 0.24
CA TYR A 77 5.63 5.35 0.30
C TYR A 77 4.62 4.79 -0.72
N LEU A 78 3.42 5.37 -0.79
CA LEU A 78 2.38 4.94 -1.74
C LEU A 78 2.81 5.18 -3.18
N GLY A 79 3.48 6.31 -3.48
CA GLY A 79 4.05 6.60 -4.79
C GLY A 79 5.12 5.58 -5.17
N PHE A 80 6.02 5.24 -4.24
CA PHE A 80 7.00 4.18 -4.45
C PHE A 80 6.33 2.83 -4.75
N MET A 81 5.31 2.45 -3.97
CA MET A 81 4.59 1.19 -4.16
C MET A 81 3.82 1.17 -5.48
N ALA A 82 3.20 2.27 -5.88
CA ALA A 82 2.51 2.40 -7.17
C ALA A 82 3.47 2.23 -8.36
N LEU A 83 4.72 2.69 -8.23
CA LEU A 83 5.75 2.47 -9.25
C LEU A 83 6.28 1.03 -9.27
N MET A 84 6.36 0.38 -8.11
CA MET A 84 6.81 -1.01 -7.99
C MET A 84 5.76 -2.02 -8.45
N LEU A 85 4.47 -1.73 -8.25
CA LEU A 85 3.37 -2.67 -8.47
C LEU A 85 3.39 -3.38 -9.84
N PRO A 86 3.65 -2.71 -10.98
CA PRO A 86 3.72 -3.37 -12.29
C PRO A 86 4.87 -4.38 -12.44
N VAL A 87 5.86 -4.34 -11.54
CA VAL A 87 7.07 -5.18 -11.55
C VAL A 87 7.02 -6.28 -10.51
N LEU A 88 6.05 -6.25 -9.58
CA LEU A 88 5.83 -7.28 -8.57
C LEU A 88 5.20 -8.54 -9.18
N THR A 89 5.85 -9.09 -10.21
CA THR A 89 5.44 -10.36 -10.81
C THR A 89 5.75 -11.52 -9.87
N PRO A 90 5.14 -12.69 -10.08
CA PRO A 90 5.44 -13.87 -9.27
C PRO A 90 6.93 -14.24 -9.29
N GLN A 91 7.59 -14.10 -10.43
CA GLN A 91 9.03 -14.37 -10.56
C GLN A 91 9.86 -13.38 -9.74
N PHE A 92 9.48 -12.10 -9.74
CA PHE A 92 10.17 -11.08 -8.96
C PHE A 92 10.02 -11.35 -7.46
N LEU A 93 8.81 -11.64 -6.99
CA LEU A 93 8.53 -11.91 -5.58
C LEU A 93 9.24 -13.18 -5.09
N LYS A 94 9.21 -14.27 -5.88
CA LYS A 94 9.99 -15.50 -5.59
C LYS A 94 11.49 -15.21 -5.47
N SER A 95 12.05 -14.42 -6.37
CA SER A 95 13.49 -14.09 -6.35
C SER A 95 13.95 -13.23 -5.16
N ARG A 96 12.99 -12.66 -4.43
CA ARG A 96 13.22 -11.72 -3.31
C ARG A 96 12.78 -12.31 -1.96
N ALA A 97 12.34 -13.57 -1.93
CA ALA A 97 11.77 -14.20 -0.74
C ALA A 97 12.78 -14.36 0.42
N ASP A 98 14.06 -14.56 0.12
CA ASP A 98 15.08 -14.90 1.13
C ASP A 98 15.76 -13.68 1.82
N SER A 99 15.29 -12.45 1.60
CA SER A 99 15.91 -11.29 2.23
C SER A 99 15.50 -11.16 3.71
N THR A 100 16.42 -11.54 4.61
CA THR A 100 16.28 -11.43 6.08
C THR A 100 15.99 -9.99 6.52
N ASP A 101 15.09 -9.84 7.50
CA ASP A 101 14.35 -8.60 7.71
C ASP A 101 14.35 -8.06 9.15
N ALA A 102 14.07 -6.76 9.24
CA ALA A 102 13.78 -6.03 10.49
C ALA A 102 12.42 -6.48 11.08
N PRO A 103 12.19 -6.33 12.41
CA PRO A 103 10.96 -6.81 13.03
C PRO A 103 9.73 -6.09 12.45
N THR A 104 8.90 -6.83 11.70
CA THR A 104 7.63 -6.37 11.10
C THR A 104 6.75 -5.60 12.11
N ALA A 105 6.80 -5.97 13.39
CA ALA A 105 6.10 -5.30 14.48
C ALA A 105 6.47 -3.81 14.64
N LEU A 106 7.74 -3.43 14.49
CA LEU A 106 8.19 -2.04 14.64
C LEU A 106 7.50 -1.12 13.61
N ILE A 107 7.31 -1.63 12.41
CA ILE A 107 6.76 -0.84 11.31
C ILE A 107 5.25 -0.63 11.48
N PHE A 108 4.54 -1.67 11.91
CA PHE A 108 3.14 -1.54 12.31
C PHE A 108 2.97 -0.52 13.44
N VAL A 109 3.86 -0.55 14.45
CA VAL A 109 3.83 0.41 15.57
C VAL A 109 4.03 1.86 15.10
N VAL A 110 4.94 2.11 14.16
CA VAL A 110 5.15 3.46 13.62
C VAL A 110 3.91 3.97 12.90
N VAL A 111 3.31 3.16 12.02
CA VAL A 111 2.13 3.61 11.27
C VAL A 111 0.92 3.77 12.20
N LEU A 112 0.76 2.87 13.18
CA LEU A 112 -0.21 2.99 14.27
C LEU A 112 -0.05 4.31 15.03
N GLY A 113 1.19 4.66 15.39
CA GLY A 113 1.50 5.91 16.08
C GLY A 113 1.05 7.12 15.27
N VAL A 114 1.39 7.16 13.97
CA VAL A 114 1.03 8.29 13.09
C VAL A 114 -0.49 8.41 12.91
N VAL A 115 -1.20 7.28 12.74
CA VAL A 115 -2.67 7.27 12.63
C VAL A 115 -3.29 7.73 13.95
N GLY A 116 -2.81 7.20 15.08
CA GLY A 116 -3.26 7.60 16.41
C GLY A 116 -3.10 9.10 16.65
N THR A 117 -1.93 9.67 16.31
CA THR A 117 -1.71 11.11 16.39
C THR A 117 -2.67 11.88 15.48
N SER A 118 -2.89 11.42 14.25
CA SER A 118 -3.82 12.08 13.30
C SER A 118 -5.26 12.11 13.83
N CYS A 119 -5.66 11.10 14.59
CA CYS A 119 -7.00 11.04 15.19
C CYS A 119 -7.13 11.91 16.44
N VAL A 120 -6.07 12.00 17.25
CA VAL A 120 -6.01 12.95 18.36
C VAL A 120 -6.06 14.39 17.84
N THR A 121 -5.30 14.71 16.80
CA THR A 121 -5.33 16.06 16.20
C THR A 121 -6.69 16.39 15.60
N LEU A 122 -7.34 15.42 14.94
CA LEU A 122 -8.71 15.61 14.44
C LEU A 122 -9.69 15.87 15.58
N PHE A 123 -9.61 15.09 16.66
CA PHE A 123 -10.48 15.26 17.82
C PHE A 123 -10.31 16.65 18.45
N MET A 124 -9.06 17.10 18.62
CA MET A 124 -8.75 18.42 19.15
C MET A 124 -9.26 19.54 18.24
N ALA A 125 -9.04 19.43 16.92
CA ALA A 125 -9.51 20.42 15.95
C ALA A 125 -11.04 20.56 15.94
N LEU A 126 -11.76 19.44 16.06
CA LEU A 126 -13.23 19.45 16.03
C LEU A 126 -13.88 19.89 17.35
N ASN A 127 -13.18 19.82 18.47
CA ASN A 127 -13.71 20.15 19.81
C ASN A 127 -13.03 21.38 20.45
N GLY A 128 -12.24 22.14 19.67
CA GLY A 128 -11.58 23.35 20.13
C GLY A 128 -12.55 24.49 20.43
N GLN A 129 -12.17 25.42 21.31
CA GLN A 129 -13.00 26.57 21.72
C GLN A 129 -13.30 27.53 20.56
N ASP A 130 -12.40 27.63 19.59
CA ASP A 130 -12.51 28.55 18.44
C ASP A 130 -13.24 27.93 17.23
N GLY A 131 -13.73 26.70 17.36
CA GLY A 131 -14.34 25.92 16.27
C GLY A 131 -13.32 25.34 15.28
N PRO A 132 -13.74 24.40 14.42
CA PRO A 132 -12.83 23.69 13.53
C PRO A 132 -12.36 24.54 12.36
N LEU A 133 -11.04 24.71 12.23
CA LEU A 133 -10.45 25.33 11.05
C LEU A 133 -10.44 24.33 9.89
N LEU A 134 -11.01 24.73 8.74
CA LEU A 134 -11.23 23.85 7.58
C LEU A 134 -9.95 23.12 7.13
N TYR A 135 -8.80 23.78 7.18
CA TYR A 135 -7.54 23.17 6.78
C TYR A 135 -7.10 22.05 7.74
N GLU A 136 -7.38 22.14 9.05
CA GLU A 136 -7.02 21.11 10.04
C GLU A 136 -7.84 19.85 9.83
N VAL A 137 -9.11 20.04 9.50
CA VAL A 137 -10.03 18.97 9.13
C VAL A 137 -9.52 18.26 7.86
N ILE A 138 -9.21 19.02 6.79
CA ILE A 138 -8.72 18.44 5.53
C ILE A 138 -7.43 17.65 5.75
N LEU A 139 -6.45 18.21 6.46
CA LEU A 139 -5.16 17.55 6.71
C LEU A 139 -5.31 16.29 7.55
N SER A 140 -6.20 16.32 8.54
CA SER A 140 -6.48 15.16 9.37
C SER A 140 -7.17 14.05 8.58
N VAL A 141 -8.21 14.39 7.80
CA VAL A 141 -8.91 13.42 6.93
C VAL A 141 -7.95 12.83 5.90
N ALA A 142 -7.13 13.65 5.26
CA ALA A 142 -6.12 13.18 4.31
C ALA A 142 -5.12 12.23 4.97
N SER A 143 -4.65 12.55 6.18
CA SER A 143 -3.72 11.70 6.93
C SER A 143 -4.32 10.34 7.27
N VAL A 144 -5.58 10.32 7.73
CA VAL A 144 -6.31 9.09 8.04
C VAL A 144 -6.50 8.22 6.79
N LEU A 145 -6.95 8.80 5.68
CA LEU A 145 -7.15 8.05 4.42
C LEU A 145 -5.84 7.52 3.85
N LEU A 146 -4.79 8.34 3.82
CA LEU A 146 -3.47 7.92 3.35
C LEU A 146 -2.88 6.83 4.25
N GLY A 147 -3.03 6.96 5.57
CA GLY A 147 -2.62 5.94 6.54
C GLY A 147 -3.32 4.59 6.30
N TRP A 148 -4.62 4.62 6.00
CA TRP A 148 -5.40 3.42 5.63
C TRP A 148 -4.78 2.71 4.42
N PHE A 149 -4.52 3.45 3.33
CA PHE A 149 -3.87 2.89 2.14
C PHE A 149 -2.47 2.33 2.43
N VAL A 150 -1.67 3.03 3.23
CA VAL A 150 -0.31 2.59 3.62
C VAL A 150 -0.37 1.25 4.32
N ILE A 151 -1.26 1.08 5.31
CA ILE A 151 -1.34 -0.14 6.11
C ILE A 151 -1.77 -1.32 5.25
N HIS A 152 -2.79 -1.17 4.40
CA HIS A 152 -3.22 -2.29 3.56
C HIS A 152 -2.20 -2.61 2.46
N THR A 153 -1.47 -1.62 1.95
CA THR A 153 -0.36 -1.84 1.02
C THR A 153 0.80 -2.58 1.70
N MET A 154 1.11 -2.23 2.95
CA MET A 154 2.10 -2.93 3.76
C MET A 154 1.68 -4.37 4.06
N ALA A 155 0.42 -4.59 4.44
CA ALA A 155 -0.11 -5.91 4.70
C ALA A 155 -0.08 -6.79 3.44
N ALA A 156 -0.40 -6.22 2.27
CA ALA A 156 -0.27 -6.91 0.98
C ALA A 156 1.15 -7.40 0.74
N MET A 157 2.15 -6.53 0.93
CA MET A 157 3.54 -6.94 0.80
C MET A 157 3.92 -8.01 1.81
N HIS A 158 3.49 -7.88 3.07
CA HIS A 158 3.74 -8.87 4.10
C HIS A 158 3.15 -10.25 3.74
N TYR A 159 1.92 -10.29 3.20
CA TYR A 159 1.32 -11.51 2.67
C TYR A 159 2.11 -12.09 1.51
N ALA A 160 2.58 -11.26 0.58
CA ALA A 160 3.37 -11.71 -0.57
C ALA A 160 4.67 -12.38 -0.13
N TYR A 161 5.37 -11.80 0.83
CA TYR A 161 6.60 -12.38 1.34
C TYR A 161 6.34 -13.66 2.13
N GLU A 162 5.39 -13.66 3.05
CA GLU A 162 5.03 -14.87 3.80
C GLU A 162 4.60 -16.01 2.86
N TYR A 163 3.90 -15.67 1.77
CA TYR A 163 3.50 -16.62 0.75
C TYR A 163 4.72 -17.23 0.04
N TYR A 164 5.70 -16.42 -0.36
CA TYR A 164 6.85 -16.88 -1.15
C TYR A 164 8.07 -17.35 -0.32
N GLU A 165 8.17 -17.01 0.96
CA GLU A 165 9.27 -17.39 1.88
C GLU A 165 9.08 -18.80 2.49
N SER A 166 7.88 -19.38 2.38
CA SER A 166 7.58 -20.67 3.03
C SER A 166 8.46 -21.82 2.49
N PRO A 167 9.10 -22.65 3.33
CA PRO A 167 9.98 -23.75 2.89
C PRO A 167 9.32 -24.81 1.99
N SER A 168 7.99 -24.90 2.01
CA SER A 168 7.21 -25.73 1.08
C SER A 168 7.24 -25.20 -0.35
N ALA A 169 7.75 -23.99 -0.57
CA ALA A 169 7.70 -23.30 -1.85
C ALA A 169 8.65 -23.85 -2.92
N ASN A 170 9.63 -24.73 -2.59
CA ASN A 170 10.35 -25.60 -3.54
C ASN A 170 11.54 -26.36 -2.90
N PRO A 171 11.52 -27.71 -2.89
CA PRO A 171 12.74 -28.50 -2.95
C PRO A 171 13.23 -28.72 -4.40
N ASP A 172 12.32 -28.88 -5.38
CA ASP A 172 12.66 -29.36 -6.75
C ASP A 172 11.96 -28.63 -7.92
N GLY A 173 11.29 -27.49 -7.71
CA GLY A 173 10.76 -26.67 -8.82
C GLY A 173 9.55 -27.23 -9.56
N GLN A 174 9.01 -28.39 -9.15
CA GLN A 174 7.99 -29.14 -9.89
C GLN A 174 6.70 -29.45 -9.12
N SER A 175 6.60 -29.15 -7.82
CA SER A 175 5.38 -29.46 -7.05
C SER A 175 4.41 -28.28 -6.97
N ASN A 176 3.16 -28.56 -7.36
CA ASN A 176 2.00 -27.69 -7.23
C ASN A 176 1.42 -27.75 -5.80
N GLU A 177 2.28 -27.86 -4.77
CA GLU A 177 1.87 -28.05 -3.37
C GLU A 177 1.93 -26.73 -2.59
N LEU A 178 0.73 -26.18 -2.33
CA LEU A 178 0.38 -25.15 -1.33
C LEU A 178 1.52 -24.25 -0.84
N ILE A 179 1.90 -23.32 -1.72
CA ILE A 179 2.88 -22.27 -1.46
C ILE A 179 2.27 -21.30 -0.41
N GLY A 180 2.92 -21.21 0.75
CA GLY A 180 2.78 -20.16 1.78
C GLY A 180 1.40 -19.75 2.30
N GLY A 181 0.49 -20.70 2.52
CA GLY A 181 -0.66 -20.49 3.43
C GLY A 181 -1.84 -19.69 2.89
N LEU A 182 -1.83 -19.31 1.62
CA LEU A 182 -2.97 -18.79 0.87
C LEU A 182 -3.23 -19.67 -0.35
N ASP A 183 -4.49 -19.84 -0.71
CA ASP A 183 -4.93 -20.60 -1.88
C ASP A 183 -5.73 -19.67 -2.78
N PHE A 184 -5.15 -19.36 -3.94
CA PHE A 184 -5.70 -18.45 -4.94
C PHE A 184 -6.54 -19.25 -5.94
N PRO A 185 -7.67 -18.69 -6.42
CA PRO A 185 -8.49 -19.37 -7.41
C PRO A 185 -7.68 -19.70 -8.69
N GLU A 186 -8.10 -20.76 -9.38
CA GLU A 186 -7.54 -21.19 -10.68
C GLU A 186 -6.06 -21.60 -10.71
N GLY A 187 -5.41 -21.72 -9.55
CA GLY A 187 -3.98 -22.09 -9.48
C GLY A 187 -3.06 -20.99 -9.98
N ASP A 188 -3.52 -19.73 -9.91
CA ASP A 188 -2.76 -18.56 -10.33
C ASP A 188 -1.46 -18.42 -9.53
N ASN A 189 -0.42 -17.95 -10.21
CA ASN A 189 0.79 -17.47 -9.53
C ASN A 189 0.53 -16.01 -9.12
N PRO A 190 0.33 -15.69 -7.83
CA PRO A 190 -0.16 -14.38 -7.42
C PRO A 190 0.91 -13.29 -7.60
N ASP A 191 0.55 -12.22 -8.28
CA ASP A 191 1.37 -11.01 -8.40
C ASP A 191 1.07 -10.01 -7.28
N GLY A 192 1.74 -8.86 -7.28
CA GLY A 192 1.49 -7.80 -6.28
C GLY A 192 0.04 -7.31 -6.24
N VAL A 193 -0.70 -7.39 -7.34
CA VAL A 193 -2.11 -6.98 -7.38
C VAL A 193 -2.98 -7.99 -6.65
N ALA A 194 -2.71 -9.30 -6.79
CA ALA A 194 -3.43 -10.35 -6.08
C ALA A 194 -3.31 -10.19 -4.55
N PHE A 195 -2.12 -9.85 -4.04
CA PHE A 195 -1.93 -9.59 -2.61
C PHE A 195 -2.55 -8.27 -2.15
N LEU A 196 -2.54 -7.22 -2.98
CA LEU A 196 -3.26 -5.97 -2.68
C LEU A 196 -4.76 -6.21 -2.60
N TYR A 197 -5.32 -6.97 -3.54
CA TYR A 197 -6.71 -7.38 -3.51
C TYR A 197 -7.04 -8.08 -2.19
N PHE A 198 -6.27 -9.10 -1.81
CA PHE A 198 -6.49 -9.81 -0.56
C PHE A 198 -6.43 -8.88 0.66
N ALA A 199 -5.43 -8.00 0.73
CA ALA A 199 -5.27 -7.08 1.85
C ALA A 199 -6.41 -6.05 1.93
N TYR A 200 -6.89 -5.54 0.80
CA TYR A 200 -7.95 -4.53 0.76
C TYR A 200 -9.32 -5.15 1.04
N VAL A 201 -9.53 -6.41 0.65
CA VAL A 201 -10.73 -7.16 1.04
C VAL A 201 -10.81 -7.28 2.57
N ILE A 202 -9.70 -7.67 3.22
CA ILE A 202 -9.62 -7.68 4.68
C ILE A 202 -9.80 -6.26 5.27
N GLY A 203 -9.17 -5.25 4.64
CA GLY A 203 -9.20 -3.87 5.08
C GLY A 203 -10.57 -3.22 5.04
N THR A 204 -11.37 -3.53 4.02
CA THR A 204 -12.72 -2.97 3.85
C THR A 204 -13.76 -3.62 4.77
N ALA A 205 -13.45 -4.75 5.39
CA ALA A 205 -14.29 -5.52 6.33
C ALA A 205 -15.65 -6.03 5.80
N PHE A 206 -16.16 -5.49 4.69
CA PHE A 206 -17.43 -5.88 4.06
C PHE A 206 -17.25 -6.72 2.79
N ALA A 207 -16.02 -6.87 2.30
CA ALA A 207 -15.74 -7.67 1.12
C ALA A 207 -15.40 -9.12 1.53
N VAL A 208 -15.85 -10.08 0.72
CA VAL A 208 -15.46 -11.49 0.84
C VAL A 208 -14.35 -11.75 -0.17
N SER A 209 -13.27 -12.41 0.26
CA SER A 209 -12.21 -12.86 -0.67
C SER A 209 -12.57 -14.23 -1.24
N ASP A 210 -12.29 -14.43 -2.51
CA ASP A 210 -12.23 -15.76 -3.14
C ASP A 210 -10.95 -16.54 -2.73
N ILE A 211 -9.96 -15.86 -2.16
CA ILE A 211 -8.72 -16.45 -1.62
C ILE A 211 -8.96 -17.12 -0.27
N ARG A 212 -8.51 -18.36 -0.12
CA ARG A 212 -8.66 -19.16 1.11
C ARG A 212 -7.37 -19.16 1.93
N VAL A 213 -7.48 -19.04 3.25
CA VAL A 213 -6.33 -19.12 4.18
C VAL A 213 -6.12 -20.56 4.64
N THR A 214 -5.00 -21.16 4.25
CA THR A 214 -4.74 -22.60 4.43
C THR A 214 -3.80 -22.93 5.60
N SER A 215 -2.93 -22.01 6.02
CA SER A 215 -1.98 -22.26 7.12
C SER A 215 -2.33 -21.50 8.41
N ASN A 216 -2.02 -22.09 9.57
CA ASN A 216 -2.18 -21.41 10.86
C ASN A 216 -1.26 -20.19 11.02
N LYS A 217 -0.08 -20.19 10.38
CA LYS A 217 0.83 -19.03 10.37
C LYS A 217 0.17 -17.85 9.65
N MET A 218 -0.40 -18.08 8.47
CA MET A 218 -1.12 -17.07 7.71
C MET A 218 -2.39 -16.60 8.45
N ARG A 219 -3.14 -17.50 9.10
CA ARG A 219 -4.30 -17.14 9.93
C ARG A 219 -3.96 -16.14 11.03
N LYS A 220 -2.80 -16.29 11.71
CA LYS A 220 -2.37 -15.33 12.74
C LYS A 220 -2.17 -13.93 12.17
N ILE A 221 -1.54 -13.83 11.00
CA ILE A 221 -1.33 -12.55 10.31
C ILE A 221 -2.68 -11.94 9.92
N VAL A 222 -3.57 -12.74 9.32
CA VAL A 222 -4.91 -12.29 8.91
C VAL A 222 -5.73 -11.80 10.10
N VAL A 223 -5.69 -12.49 11.24
CA VAL A 223 -6.39 -12.07 12.48
C VAL A 223 -5.85 -10.73 12.99
N MET A 224 -4.53 -10.52 12.99
CA MET A 224 -3.96 -9.24 13.40
C MET A 224 -4.40 -8.11 12.46
N HIS A 225 -4.31 -8.34 11.15
CA HIS A 225 -4.67 -7.35 10.15
C HIS A 225 -6.17 -7.04 10.16
N SER A 226 -7.05 -8.04 10.26
CA SER A 226 -8.50 -7.85 10.29
C SER A 226 -8.97 -7.14 11.57
N THR A 227 -8.42 -7.52 12.72
CA THR A 227 -8.70 -6.84 14.00
C THR A 227 -8.33 -5.36 13.91
N PHE A 228 -7.14 -5.08 13.39
CA PHE A 228 -6.69 -3.71 13.20
C PHE A 228 -7.59 -2.94 12.22
N SER A 229 -7.94 -3.56 11.09
CA SER A 229 -8.81 -2.96 10.07
C SER A 229 -10.19 -2.61 10.62
N TYR A 230 -10.76 -3.47 11.47
CA TYR A 230 -12.03 -3.21 12.13
C TYR A 230 -12.01 -1.90 12.96
N PHE A 231 -10.98 -1.72 13.80
CA PHE A 231 -10.85 -0.51 14.61
C PHE A 231 -10.54 0.73 13.75
N PHE A 232 -9.72 0.58 12.71
CA PHE A 232 -9.46 1.68 11.76
C PHE A 232 -10.75 2.12 11.05
N ASN A 233 -11.56 1.18 10.56
CA ASN A 233 -12.82 1.52 9.89
C ASN A 233 -13.78 2.24 10.85
N THR A 234 -13.84 1.80 12.11
CA THR A 234 -14.61 2.50 13.16
C THR A 234 -14.13 3.94 13.33
N LEU A 235 -12.81 4.16 13.29
CA LEU A 235 -12.19 5.47 13.40
C LEU A 235 -12.50 6.38 12.21
N ILE A 236 -12.50 5.84 10.99
CA ILE A 236 -12.92 6.55 9.78
C ILE A 236 -14.39 6.97 9.88
N VAL A 237 -15.26 6.07 10.34
CA VAL A 237 -16.68 6.39 10.54
C VAL A 237 -16.84 7.51 11.58
N ALA A 238 -16.18 7.41 12.72
CA ALA A 238 -16.22 8.44 13.76
C ALA A 238 -15.71 9.80 13.23
N ALA A 239 -14.57 9.81 12.53
CA ALA A 239 -14.05 11.00 11.87
C ALA A 239 -15.06 11.60 10.89
N THR A 240 -15.69 10.75 10.06
CA THR A 240 -16.67 11.19 9.05
C THR A 240 -17.90 11.82 9.69
N VAL A 241 -18.45 11.21 10.75
CA VAL A 241 -19.59 11.76 11.49
C VAL A 241 -19.23 13.11 12.12
N ASN A 242 -18.07 13.20 12.78
CA ASN A 242 -17.66 14.45 13.41
C ASN A 242 -17.44 15.57 12.38
N VAL A 243 -16.88 15.26 11.21
CA VAL A 243 -16.75 16.22 10.09
C VAL A 243 -18.12 16.63 9.55
N ALA A 244 -19.06 15.69 9.38
CA ALA A 244 -20.40 15.99 8.88
C ALA A 244 -21.18 16.90 9.85
N VAL A 245 -21.08 16.65 11.15
CA VAL A 245 -21.68 17.51 12.19
C VAL A 245 -21.05 18.90 12.15
N ALA A 246 -19.72 18.99 12.12
CA ALA A 246 -19.00 20.25 12.09
C ALA A 246 -19.38 21.11 10.87
N VAL A 247 -19.43 20.52 9.67
CA VAL A 247 -19.80 21.25 8.44
C VAL A 247 -21.29 21.56 8.38
N GLY A 248 -22.15 20.67 8.86
CA GLY A 248 -23.60 20.88 8.88
C GLY A 248 -24.09 21.84 9.96
N SER A 249 -23.25 22.17 10.94
CA SER A 249 -23.51 23.18 11.97
C SER A 249 -23.12 24.61 11.57
N VAL A 250 -22.50 24.80 10.39
CA VAL A 250 -22.16 26.10 9.78
C VAL A 250 -23.25 26.49 8.79
#